data_AF-A0A2X2IUD3-F1
#
_entry.id   AF-A0A2X2IUD3-F1
#
_cell.length_a   1.000
_cell.length_b   1.000
_cell.length_c   1.000
_cell.angle_alpha   90.00
_cell.angle_beta   90.00
_cell.angle_gamma   90.00
#
_symmetry.space_group_name_H-M   'P 1'
#
loop_
_entity.id
_entity.type
_entity.pdbx_description
1 polymer ?
#
loop_
_entity_poly.entity_id
_entity_poly.type
_entity_poly.pdbx_seq_one_letter_code
_entity_poly.pdbx_strand_id
1 'polypeptide(L)'
;MRYPKFTLLLCAVVASFLSCKKSEVHTNLEEKLSLRAASPGASGYEVPLGGNAFVTSAPSGAVEVINSNGLANWTNANSVISTYAKVPQAGALRVKIRAKVLPSGDSSTVKLTINGVSKQIKLKGGTLQDYTVGTYSLNAAGYIKMDLQGVSKSGGYFADVSHLILDS
;
A
#
# COMPACT_ATOMS: atom_id res chain seq x y z
N MET A 1 -11.81 -6.28 98.40
CA MET A 1 -10.45 -5.87 97.95
C MET A 1 -9.94 -6.91 96.96
N ARG A 2 -9.36 -6.47 95.83
CA ARG A 2 -8.74 -7.25 94.74
C ARG A 2 -9.67 -8.05 93.80
N TYR A 3 -10.00 -7.38 92.67
CA TYR A 3 -10.23 -7.99 91.35
C TYR A 3 -8.92 -8.63 90.84
N PRO A 4 -8.92 -9.66 89.98
CA PRO A 4 -9.12 -9.44 88.53
C PRO A 4 -9.88 -10.57 87.79
N LYS A 5 -10.68 -10.24 86.76
CA LYS A 5 -10.42 -10.48 85.31
C LYS A 5 -10.46 -11.98 84.94
N PHE A 6 -11.17 -12.45 83.91
CA PHE A 6 -11.33 -11.87 82.59
C PHE A 6 -12.38 -12.69 81.80
N THR A 7 -13.19 -11.95 81.06
CA THR A 7 -14.04 -12.29 79.91
C THR A 7 -13.67 -13.54 79.10
N LEU A 8 -14.66 -14.37 78.72
CA LEU A 8 -14.73 -14.89 77.34
C LEU A 8 -16.16 -15.29 76.93
N LEU A 9 -16.59 -14.65 75.85
CA LEU A 9 -17.81 -14.84 75.06
C LEU A 9 -17.66 -16.10 74.18
N LEU A 10 -18.75 -16.86 73.97
CA LEU A 10 -18.81 -17.92 72.95
C LEU A 10 -19.99 -17.70 72.00
N CYS A 11 -19.65 -17.67 70.70
CA CYS A 11 -20.46 -17.96 69.52
C CYS A 11 -21.58 -17.00 69.08
N ALA A 12 -21.28 -16.23 68.02
CA ALA A 12 -22.17 -16.01 66.86
C ALA A 12 -21.30 -15.50 65.70
N VAL A 13 -20.84 -16.38 64.80
CA VAL A 13 -21.44 -16.69 63.49
C VAL A 13 -21.55 -15.48 62.55
N VAL A 14 -20.54 -15.39 61.67
CA VAL A 14 -20.60 -15.18 60.21
C VAL A 14 -21.57 -14.12 59.67
N ALA A 15 -20.98 -13.03 59.16
CA ALA A 15 -21.46 -12.34 57.96
C ALA A 15 -20.27 -11.75 57.19
N SER A 16 -19.80 -12.49 56.19
CA SER A 16 -18.74 -12.07 55.28
C SER A 16 -19.27 -11.03 54.29
N PHE A 17 -19.12 -9.74 54.62
CA PHE A 17 -19.20 -8.67 53.63
C PHE A 17 -17.82 -8.49 53.02
N LEU A 18 -17.60 -9.10 51.85
CA LEU A 18 -16.47 -8.78 50.97
C LEU A 18 -16.69 -7.36 50.43
N SER A 19 -16.11 -6.40 51.15
CA SER A 19 -15.96 -5.01 50.74
C SER A 19 -14.93 -4.92 49.60
N CYS A 20 -15.41 -4.69 48.37
CA CYS A 20 -14.55 -4.23 47.28
C CYS A 20 -14.25 -2.74 47.48
N LYS A 21 -12.99 -2.42 47.75
CA LYS A 21 -12.48 -1.04 47.76
C LYS A 21 -12.72 -0.38 46.41
N LYS A 22 -13.40 0.76 46.43
CA LYS A 22 -13.48 1.71 45.32
C LYS A 22 -12.12 2.37 45.14
N SER A 23 -11.39 2.02 44.07
CA SER A 23 -10.29 2.85 43.57
C SER A 23 -10.87 3.96 42.73
N GLU A 24 -10.65 5.21 43.14
CA GLU A 24 -11.03 6.38 42.37
C GLU A 24 -10.05 6.55 41.21
N VAL A 25 -10.51 6.26 40.00
CA VAL A 25 -9.84 6.69 38.76
C VAL A 25 -10.46 8.02 38.38
N HIS A 26 -9.66 9.07 38.46
CA HIS A 26 -10.01 10.41 38.00
C HIS A 26 -10.54 10.34 36.58
N THR A 27 -11.79 10.73 36.42
CA THR A 27 -12.48 10.93 35.15
C THR A 27 -11.86 12.11 34.42
N ASN A 28 -11.08 11.85 33.38
CA ASN A 28 -10.84 12.83 32.32
C ASN A 28 -11.98 12.71 31.30
N LEU A 29 -13.08 13.42 31.57
CA LEU A 29 -14.31 13.40 30.77
C LEU A 29 -14.25 14.31 29.53
N GLU A 30 -13.06 14.84 29.18
CA GLU A 30 -12.85 15.82 28.10
C GLU A 30 -11.91 15.28 26.99
N GLU A 31 -11.84 13.96 26.80
CA GLU A 31 -11.09 13.36 25.66
C GLU A 31 -11.90 12.26 24.96
N LYS A 32 -13.23 12.40 24.89
CA LYS A 32 -14.10 11.41 24.22
C LYS A 32 -15.14 11.99 23.26
N LEU A 33 -14.88 13.18 22.72
CA LEU A 33 -15.57 13.71 21.54
C LEU A 33 -14.59 14.47 20.62
N SER A 34 -13.53 13.80 20.20
CA SER A 34 -12.94 14.10 18.90
C SER A 34 -12.85 12.81 18.11
N LEU A 35 -14.00 12.38 17.60
CA LEU A 35 -14.06 11.64 16.34
C LEU A 35 -13.54 12.61 15.26
N ARG A 36 -12.23 12.86 15.24
CA ARG A 36 -11.58 13.13 13.98
C ARG A 36 -11.88 11.89 13.17
N ALA A 37 -12.72 12.04 12.15
CA ALA A 37 -12.74 11.10 11.05
C ALA A 37 -11.27 10.80 10.76
N ALA A 38 -10.85 9.58 11.04
CA ALA A 38 -9.55 9.13 10.60
C ALA A 38 -9.64 9.26 9.08
N SER A 39 -9.08 10.34 8.54
CA SER A 39 -8.74 10.40 7.13
C SER A 39 -8.04 9.07 6.86
N PRO A 40 -8.46 8.27 5.88
CA PRO A 40 -7.64 7.18 5.41
C PRO A 40 -6.24 7.77 5.25
N GLY A 41 -5.28 7.30 6.04
CA GLY A 41 -3.90 7.67 5.84
C GLY A 41 -3.58 7.33 4.39
N ALA A 42 -2.79 8.15 3.71
CA ALA A 42 -2.27 7.89 2.38
C ALA A 42 -1.36 6.66 2.39
N SER A 43 -1.95 5.47 2.54
CA SER A 43 -1.28 4.20 2.34
C SER A 43 -1.51 3.83 0.89
N GLY A 44 -0.53 4.12 0.04
CA GLY A 44 -0.54 3.57 -1.30
C GLY A 44 -0.63 2.04 -1.24
N TYR A 45 -1.46 1.44 -2.09
CA TYR A 45 -1.56 -0.01 -2.21
C TYR A 45 -0.78 -0.53 -3.42
N GLU A 46 -0.25 -1.73 -3.29
CA GLU A 46 0.61 -2.35 -4.30
C GLU A 46 -0.23 -3.22 -5.24
N VAL A 47 -0.03 -3.03 -6.54
CA VAL A 47 -0.63 -3.82 -7.61
C VAL A 47 0.48 -4.64 -8.27
N PRO A 48 0.66 -5.92 -7.89
CA PRO A 48 1.70 -6.76 -8.48
C PRO A 48 1.37 -7.08 -9.93
N LEU A 49 2.32 -6.83 -10.84
CA LEU A 49 2.10 -7.07 -12.28
C LEU A 49 1.88 -8.56 -12.57
N GLY A 50 2.52 -9.46 -11.82
CA GLY A 50 2.47 -10.91 -12.08
C GLY A 50 1.08 -11.53 -12.03
N GLY A 51 0.10 -10.87 -11.39
CA GLY A 51 -1.30 -11.31 -11.37
C GLY A 51 -2.30 -10.32 -11.95
N ASN A 52 -1.86 -9.10 -12.29
CA ASN A 52 -2.76 -8.01 -12.68
C ASN A 52 -2.41 -7.38 -14.03
N ALA A 53 -1.34 -7.83 -14.68
CA ALA A 53 -0.86 -7.29 -15.95
C ALA A 53 -0.85 -8.33 -17.06
N PHE A 54 -0.95 -7.83 -18.29
CA PHE A 54 -0.97 -8.62 -19.52
C PHE A 54 -0.19 -7.88 -20.61
N VAL A 55 0.51 -8.63 -21.47
CA VAL A 55 1.00 -8.09 -22.74
C VAL A 55 -0.20 -8.01 -23.68
N THR A 56 -0.70 -6.81 -23.93
CA THR A 56 -1.96 -6.57 -24.67
C THR A 56 -1.74 -6.15 -26.12
N SER A 57 -0.52 -5.73 -26.45
CA SER A 57 -0.08 -5.53 -27.82
C SER A 57 1.42 -5.83 -27.87
N ALA A 58 1.85 -6.56 -28.90
CA ALA A 58 3.24 -6.89 -29.12
C ALA A 58 3.45 -7.19 -30.61
N PRO A 59 4.54 -6.71 -31.24
CA PRO A 59 4.88 -7.12 -32.59
C PRO A 59 5.33 -8.59 -32.62
N SER A 60 5.34 -9.19 -33.82
CA SER A 60 5.84 -10.54 -34.02
C SER A 60 7.28 -10.68 -33.51
N GLY A 61 7.57 -11.76 -32.79
CA GLY A 61 8.89 -12.05 -32.22
C GLY A 61 9.23 -11.24 -30.97
N ALA A 62 8.30 -10.45 -30.43
CA ALA A 62 8.52 -9.81 -29.13
C ALA A 62 8.56 -10.87 -28.02
N VAL A 63 9.45 -10.64 -27.05
CA VAL A 63 9.79 -11.63 -26.01
C VAL A 63 9.35 -11.19 -24.61
N GLU A 64 8.64 -10.07 -24.51
CA GLU A 64 8.15 -9.58 -23.22
C GLU A 64 7.18 -10.58 -22.61
N VAL A 65 7.26 -10.71 -21.30
CA VAL A 65 6.44 -11.69 -20.59
C VAL A 65 6.02 -11.14 -19.24
N ILE A 66 4.79 -11.47 -18.85
CA ILE A 66 4.34 -11.38 -17.47
C ILE A 66 4.57 -12.74 -16.81
N ASN A 67 5.40 -12.77 -15.78
CA ASN A 67 5.64 -13.95 -14.95
C ASN A 67 5.34 -13.64 -13.48
N SER A 68 5.61 -14.58 -12.58
CA SER A 68 5.33 -14.42 -11.13
C SER A 68 6.03 -13.21 -10.49
N ASN A 69 7.12 -12.70 -11.09
CA ASN A 69 7.86 -11.53 -10.60
C ASN A 69 7.41 -10.20 -11.25
N GLY A 70 6.48 -10.25 -12.20
CA GLY A 70 5.99 -9.10 -12.95
C GLY A 70 6.41 -9.12 -14.42
N LEU A 71 6.61 -7.93 -14.99
CA LEU A 71 7.07 -7.76 -16.36
C LEU A 71 8.57 -8.00 -16.46
N ALA A 72 8.96 -8.90 -17.36
CA ALA A 72 10.34 -9.25 -17.67
C ALA A 72 10.55 -9.32 -19.20
N ASN A 73 11.81 -9.47 -19.61
CA ASN A 73 12.24 -9.52 -21.01
C ASN A 73 11.74 -8.33 -21.84
N TRP A 74 11.53 -7.18 -21.21
CA TRP A 74 10.89 -6.05 -21.85
C TRP A 74 11.84 -5.33 -22.80
N THR A 75 11.74 -5.62 -24.10
CA THR A 75 12.69 -5.13 -25.09
C THR A 75 12.07 -4.32 -26.22
N ASN A 76 10.80 -4.50 -26.57
CA ASN A 76 10.19 -3.79 -27.70
C ASN A 76 9.44 -2.53 -27.25
N ALA A 77 9.72 -1.40 -27.90
CA ALA A 77 9.05 -0.12 -27.64
C ALA A 77 7.59 -0.13 -28.10
N ASN A 78 7.24 -0.98 -29.06
CA ASN A 78 5.89 -1.10 -29.59
C ASN A 78 5.00 -2.02 -28.75
N SER A 79 5.57 -2.77 -27.80
CA SER A 79 4.78 -3.59 -26.89
C SER A 79 4.06 -2.73 -25.85
N VAL A 80 2.81 -3.10 -25.56
CA VAL A 80 1.95 -2.46 -24.55
C VAL A 80 1.64 -3.49 -23.48
N ILE A 81 1.93 -3.11 -22.24
CA ILE A 81 1.64 -3.91 -21.05
C ILE A 81 0.53 -3.22 -20.27
N SER A 82 -0.65 -3.83 -20.25
CA SER A 82 -1.80 -3.28 -19.52
C SER A 82 -1.92 -3.92 -18.15
N THR A 83 -1.90 -3.09 -17.11
CA THR A 83 -2.19 -3.49 -15.73
C THR A 83 -3.59 -3.01 -15.33
N TYR A 84 -4.35 -3.84 -14.62
CA TYR A 84 -5.72 -3.54 -14.21
C TYR A 84 -5.84 -3.54 -12.69
N ALA A 85 -6.46 -2.50 -12.14
CA ALA A 85 -6.70 -2.39 -10.70
C ALA A 85 -7.99 -1.63 -10.41
N LYS A 86 -8.63 -1.95 -9.28
CA LYS A 86 -9.83 -1.24 -8.82
C LYS A 86 -9.43 -0.08 -7.91
N VAL A 87 -9.83 1.14 -8.27
CA VAL A 87 -9.67 2.33 -7.46
C VAL A 87 -10.99 2.63 -6.72
N PRO A 88 -10.96 2.94 -5.41
CA PRO A 88 -12.18 3.07 -4.61
C PRO A 88 -12.97 4.35 -4.88
N GLN A 89 -12.34 5.40 -5.41
CA GLN A 89 -12.94 6.72 -5.59
C GLN A 89 -12.39 7.46 -6.82
N ALA A 90 -13.17 8.43 -7.31
CA ALA A 90 -12.69 9.42 -8.27
C ALA A 90 -11.69 10.38 -7.59
N GLY A 91 -10.98 11.18 -8.39
CA GLY A 91 -10.06 12.21 -7.90
C GLY A 91 -8.61 12.00 -8.29
N ALA A 92 -7.70 12.50 -7.47
CA ALA A 92 -6.27 12.47 -7.74
C ALA A 92 -5.67 11.10 -7.38
N LEU A 93 -5.07 10.43 -8.36
CA LEU A 93 -4.35 9.16 -8.17
C LEU A 93 -2.85 9.38 -8.38
N ARG A 94 -2.05 9.35 -7.31
CA ARG A 94 -0.59 9.32 -7.40
C ARG A 94 -0.14 7.90 -7.75
N VAL A 95 0.74 7.79 -8.74
CA VAL A 95 1.25 6.52 -9.23
C VAL A 95 2.77 6.47 -9.18
N LYS A 96 3.29 5.35 -8.69
CA LYS A 96 4.71 4.98 -8.81
C LYS A 96 4.85 3.65 -9.53
N ILE A 97 6.01 3.42 -10.14
CA ILE A 97 6.41 2.16 -10.73
C ILE A 97 7.54 1.57 -9.87
N ARG A 98 7.43 0.32 -9.44
CA ARG A 98 8.53 -0.40 -8.80
C ARG A 98 9.30 -1.21 -9.84
N ALA A 99 10.53 -0.79 -10.15
CA ALA A 99 11.29 -1.33 -11.27
C ALA A 99 12.81 -1.34 -11.03
N LYS A 100 13.53 -2.06 -11.89
CA LYS A 100 15.00 -2.01 -12.01
C LYS A 100 15.43 -2.04 -13.47
N VAL A 101 16.61 -1.50 -13.74
CA VAL A 101 17.26 -1.50 -15.05
C VAL A 101 18.69 -2.04 -14.90
N LEU A 102 19.05 -2.99 -15.74
CA LEU A 102 20.28 -3.77 -15.73
C LEU A 102 20.92 -3.67 -17.12
N PRO A 103 22.25 -3.78 -17.19
CA PRO A 103 23.19 -3.59 -16.09
C PRO A 103 22.96 -2.24 -15.37
N SER A 104 23.46 -2.10 -14.13
CA SER A 104 23.12 -0.94 -13.27
C SER A 104 23.49 0.43 -13.86
N GLY A 105 24.39 0.46 -14.84
CA GLY A 105 24.76 1.66 -15.60
C GLY A 105 23.76 2.07 -16.68
N ASP A 106 22.82 1.20 -17.04
CA ASP A 106 21.81 1.49 -18.04
C ASP A 106 20.62 2.27 -17.49
N SER A 107 19.94 2.94 -18.42
CA SER A 107 18.71 3.66 -18.15
C SER A 107 17.72 3.53 -19.28
N SER A 108 16.45 3.75 -18.97
CA SER A 108 15.37 3.78 -19.95
C SER A 108 14.39 4.89 -19.65
N THR A 109 13.65 5.30 -20.66
CA THR A 109 12.44 6.10 -20.54
C THR A 109 11.27 5.23 -20.94
N VAL A 110 10.27 5.18 -20.08
CA VAL A 110 9.00 4.49 -20.33
C VAL A 110 7.87 5.48 -20.16
N LYS A 111 6.70 5.18 -20.72
CA LYS A 111 5.48 5.94 -20.49
C LYS A 111 4.43 5.08 -19.81
N LEU A 112 3.70 5.68 -18.89
CA LEU A 112 2.48 5.14 -18.32
C LEU A 112 1.29 5.95 -18.86
N THR A 113 0.25 5.27 -19.30
CA THR A 113 -0.99 5.89 -19.77
C THR A 113 -2.17 5.46 -18.93
N ILE A 114 -2.92 6.42 -18.41
CA ILE A 114 -4.17 6.19 -17.68
C ILE A 114 -5.21 7.17 -18.23
N ASN A 115 -6.38 6.67 -18.64
CA ASN A 115 -7.45 7.47 -19.23
C ASN A 115 -6.98 8.38 -20.39
N GLY A 116 -6.11 7.86 -21.26
CA GLY A 116 -5.56 8.61 -22.40
C GLY A 116 -4.47 9.63 -22.07
N VAL A 117 -4.23 9.94 -20.79
CA VAL A 117 -3.15 10.82 -20.37
C VAL A 117 -1.87 9.99 -20.24
N SER A 118 -0.83 10.36 -20.99
CA SER A 118 0.50 9.73 -20.92
C SER A 118 1.47 10.56 -20.09
N LYS A 119 2.26 9.91 -19.24
CA LYS A 119 3.43 10.53 -18.58
C LYS A 119 4.67 9.66 -18.76
N GLN A 120 5.79 10.30 -19.06
CA GLN A 120 7.07 9.62 -19.20
C GLN A 120 7.84 9.64 -17.88
N ILE A 121 8.60 8.59 -17.63
CA ILE A 121 9.45 8.42 -16.45
C ILE A 121 10.76 7.77 -16.85
N LYS A 122 11.86 8.31 -16.32
CA LYS A 122 13.19 7.76 -16.49
C LYS A 122 13.48 6.75 -15.39
N LEU A 123 13.88 5.54 -15.78
CA LEU A 123 14.26 4.43 -14.91
C LEU A 123 15.77 4.23 -15.00
N LYS A 124 16.43 3.97 -13.86
CA LYS A 124 17.88 3.71 -13.80
C LYS A 124 18.25 2.95 -12.52
N GLY A 125 19.24 2.07 -12.60
CA GLY A 125 19.78 1.37 -11.43
C GLY A 125 19.31 -0.09 -11.33
N GLY A 126 20.24 -0.95 -10.92
CA GLY A 126 20.11 -2.41 -10.98
C GLY A 126 19.31 -3.07 -9.85
N THR A 127 18.80 -2.29 -8.90
CA THR A 127 17.98 -2.77 -7.79
C THR A 127 16.55 -2.28 -7.94
N LEU A 128 15.59 -3.06 -7.42
CA LEU A 128 14.19 -2.65 -7.42
C LEU A 128 14.03 -1.41 -6.54
N GLN A 129 13.45 -0.36 -7.12
CA GLN A 129 13.09 0.87 -6.41
C GLN A 129 11.84 1.50 -7.02
N ASP A 130 11.24 2.44 -6.29
CA ASP A 130 10.02 3.11 -6.70
C ASP A 130 10.33 4.41 -7.44
N TYR A 131 9.77 4.57 -8.64
CA TYR A 131 9.87 5.77 -9.47
C TYR A 131 8.52 6.46 -9.51
N THR A 132 8.45 7.69 -9.01
CA THR A 132 7.22 8.49 -9.06
C THR A 132 6.92 8.91 -10.49
N VAL A 133 5.78 8.46 -11.02
CA VAL A 133 5.27 8.89 -12.34
C VAL A 133 4.52 10.21 -12.22
N GLY A 134 3.77 10.38 -11.12
CA GLY A 134 3.01 11.58 -10.80
C GLY A 134 1.51 11.29 -10.63
N THR A 135 0.69 12.35 -10.69
CA THR A 135 -0.74 12.29 -10.36
C THR A 135 -1.63 12.27 -11.60
N TYR A 136 -2.57 11.33 -11.69
CA TYR A 136 -3.62 11.27 -12.70
C TYR A 136 -4.95 11.71 -12.11
N SER A 137 -5.81 12.32 -12.93
CA SER A 137 -7.18 12.64 -12.53
C SER A 137 -8.12 11.55 -13.00
N LEU A 138 -8.84 10.93 -12.07
CA LEU A 138 -9.87 9.95 -12.32
C LEU A 138 -11.25 10.60 -12.19
N ASN A 139 -12.12 10.31 -13.14
CA ASN A 139 -13.50 10.81 -13.18
C ASN A 139 -14.48 9.95 -12.38
N ALA A 140 -14.13 8.70 -12.07
CA ALA A 140 -14.98 7.75 -11.37
C ALA A 140 -14.15 6.75 -10.55
N ALA A 141 -14.79 6.15 -9.55
CA ALA A 141 -14.33 4.90 -8.94
C ALA A 141 -14.48 3.73 -9.92
N GLY A 142 -13.73 2.65 -9.71
CA GLY A 142 -13.86 1.41 -10.47
C GLY A 142 -12.54 0.86 -10.99
N TYR A 143 -12.64 -0.12 -11.89
CA TYR A 143 -11.46 -0.68 -12.55
C TYR A 143 -10.87 0.31 -13.53
N ILE A 144 -9.57 0.54 -13.42
CA ILE A 144 -8.79 1.33 -14.36
C ILE A 144 -7.81 0.43 -15.10
N LYS A 145 -7.52 0.81 -16.35
CA LYS A 145 -6.44 0.24 -17.16
C LYS A 145 -5.26 1.19 -17.16
N MET A 146 -4.07 0.65 -16.91
CA MET A 146 -2.81 1.38 -16.84
C MET A 146 -1.83 0.77 -17.84
N ASP A 147 -1.56 1.48 -18.93
CA ASP A 147 -0.75 0.97 -20.04
C ASP A 147 0.71 1.44 -19.90
N LEU A 148 1.63 0.50 -19.72
CA LEU A 148 3.08 0.72 -19.79
C LEU A 148 3.58 0.48 -21.22
N GLN A 149 4.41 1.40 -21.72
CA GLN A 149 5.08 1.27 -23.01
C GLN A 149 6.50 1.85 -22.98
N GLY A 150 7.44 1.21 -23.67
CA GLY A 150 8.81 1.67 -23.79
C GLY A 150 8.91 2.90 -24.68
N VAL A 151 9.80 3.84 -24.37
CA VAL A 151 10.05 5.03 -25.20
C VAL A 151 11.48 5.03 -25.74
N SER A 152 12.46 4.94 -24.86
CA SER A 152 13.88 4.85 -25.22
C SER A 152 14.67 4.08 -24.16
N LYS A 153 15.84 3.56 -24.51
CA LYS A 153 16.72 2.81 -23.60
C LYS A 153 18.16 2.94 -24.06
N SER A 154 19.11 3.00 -23.12
CA SER A 154 20.54 2.98 -23.42
C SER A 154 21.06 1.56 -23.69
N GLY A 155 20.42 0.57 -23.09
CA GLY A 155 20.81 -0.84 -23.16
C GLY A 155 19.83 -1.74 -23.89
N GLY A 156 19.96 -3.05 -23.63
CA GLY A 156 19.17 -4.09 -24.29
C GLY A 156 17.69 -4.14 -23.90
N TYR A 157 17.33 -3.65 -22.70
CA TYR A 157 15.96 -3.77 -22.18
C TYR A 157 15.47 -2.49 -21.49
N PHE A 158 14.16 -2.36 -21.31
CA PHE A 158 13.51 -1.21 -20.67
C PHE A 158 13.55 -1.29 -19.15
N ALA A 159 12.90 -2.29 -18.56
CA ALA A 159 12.94 -2.54 -17.12
C ALA A 159 12.45 -3.97 -16.81
N ASP A 160 12.83 -4.49 -15.64
CA ASP A 160 11.98 -5.43 -14.92
C ASP A 160 11.04 -4.61 -14.04
N VAL A 161 9.73 -4.86 -14.12
CA VAL A 161 8.71 -4.11 -13.37
C VAL A 161 7.88 -5.06 -12.52
N SER A 162 7.92 -4.89 -11.21
CA SER A 162 7.21 -5.80 -10.29
C SER A 162 5.84 -5.28 -9.89
N HIS A 163 5.70 -3.97 -9.65
CA HIS A 163 4.46 -3.38 -9.13
C HIS A 163 4.16 -2.02 -9.76
N LEU A 164 2.86 -1.69 -9.81
CA LEU A 164 2.39 -0.32 -9.74
C LEU A 164 1.95 -0.02 -8.30
N ILE A 165 2.28 1.16 -7.79
CA ILE A 165 1.89 1.59 -6.44
C ILE A 165 0.93 2.76 -6.61
N LEU A 166 -0.27 2.60 -6.06
CA LEU A 166 -1.41 3.49 -6.26
C LEU A 166 -1.79 4.15 -4.95
N ASP A 167 -1.84 5.49 -4.94
CA ASP A 167 -2.10 6.28 -3.74
C ASP A 167 -3.12 7.38 -4.08
N SER A 168 -4.33 7.24 -3.54
CA SER A 168 -5.55 8.01 -3.88
C SER A 168 -6.02 8.88 -2.73
#